data_AF-A0A1S8X7V8-F1
#
_entry.id   AF-A0A1S8X7V8-F1
#
_cell.length_a   1.000
_cell.length_b   1.000
_cell.length_c   1.000
_cell.angle_alpha   90.00
_cell.angle_beta   90.00
_cell.angle_gamma   90.00
#
_symmetry.space_group_name_H-M   'P 1'
#
loop_
_entity.id
_entity.type
_entity.pdbx_description
1 polymer ?
#
loop_
_entity_poly.entity_id
_entity_poly.type
_entity_poly.pdbx_seq_one_letter_code
_entity_poly.pdbx_strand_id
1 'polypeptide(L)'
;MVYQAAVHGDNDQVVVISGESGSGKTEAFKRITRYLAAASESRGTALSSIAKRVLESTPLLESFGNATTLRNDNSSRFGKYVEIFFAE
;
A
#
# COMPACT_ATOMS: atom_id res chain seq x y z
N MET A 1 8.07 10.34 8.18
CA MET A 1 8.55 9.64 9.39
C MET A 1 8.76 8.15 9.11
N VAL A 2 7.74 7.37 8.74
CA VAL A 2 7.85 5.92 8.48
C VAL A 2 8.99 5.55 7.52
N TYR A 3 9.04 6.13 6.31
CA TYR A 3 10.12 5.81 5.35
C TYR A 3 11.51 6.13 5.89
N GLN A 4 11.69 7.25 6.58
CA GLN A 4 12.99 7.63 7.13
C GLN A 4 13.41 6.65 8.25
N ALA A 5 12.47 6.21 9.09
CA ALA A 5 12.72 5.19 10.10
C ALA A 5 13.03 3.81 9.49
N ALA A 6 12.34 3.43 8.41
CA ALA A 6 12.57 2.17 7.71
C ALA A 6 13.93 2.10 7.01
N VAL A 7 14.49 3.24 6.56
CA VAL A 7 15.76 3.24 5.82
C VAL A 7 16.97 3.61 6.67
N HIS A 8 16.80 4.27 7.83
CA HIS A 8 17.93 4.65 8.71
C HIS A 8 17.90 3.98 10.08
N GLY A 9 16.85 3.23 10.41
CA GLY A 9 16.74 2.50 11.66
C GLY A 9 16.88 1.00 11.43
N ASP A 10 17.27 0.27 12.49
CA ASP A 10 17.44 -1.19 12.46
C ASP A 10 16.14 -1.96 12.72
N ASN A 11 14.97 -1.33 12.56
CA ASN A 11 13.68 -1.93 12.91
C ASN A 11 12.67 -1.84 11.77
N ASP A 12 11.93 -2.93 11.56
CA ASP A 12 10.80 -2.99 10.64
C ASP A 12 9.68 -2.00 11.04
N GLN A 13 9.02 -1.45 10.03
CA GLN A 13 7.96 -0.46 10.22
C GLN A 13 6.60 -1.01 9.77
N VAL A 14 5.56 -0.77 10.58
CA VAL A 14 4.18 -1.20 10.27
C VAL A 14 3.27 0.02 10.17
N VAL A 15 2.47 0.07 9.10
CA VAL A 15 1.42 1.06 8.92
C VAL A 15 0.06 0.37 8.95
N VAL A 16 -0.76 0.72 9.94
CA VAL A 16 -2.14 0.24 10.06
C VAL A 16 -3.10 1.32 9.56
N ILE A 17 -3.97 0.97 8.61
CA ILE A 17 -4.98 1.88 8.06
C ILE A 17 -6.37 1.40 8.52
N SER A 18 -6.96 2.13 9.47
CA SER A 18 -8.29 1.83 10.02
C SER A 18 -9.37 2.77 9.48
N GLY A 19 -10.63 2.34 9.52
CA GLY A 19 -11.78 3.16 9.15
C GLY A 19 -12.96 2.33 8.64
N GLU A 20 -14.14 2.94 8.59
CA GLU A 20 -15.37 2.28 8.10
C GLU A 20 -15.33 1.97 6.60
N SER A 21 -16.29 1.18 6.12
CA SER A 21 -16.46 0.95 4.67
C SER A 21 -16.70 2.29 3.96
N GLY A 22 -15.94 2.57 2.90
CA GLY A 22 -16.02 3.84 2.18
C GLY A 22 -15.10 4.95 2.70
N SER A 23 -14.39 4.77 3.83
CA SER A 23 -13.53 5.80 4.42
C SER A 23 -12.22 6.09 3.67
N GLY A 24 -12.00 5.48 2.49
CA GLY A 24 -10.80 5.72 1.68
C GLY A 24 -9.55 4.90 2.05
N LYS A 25 -9.67 3.82 2.84
CA LYS A 25 -8.51 2.98 3.24
C LYS A 25 -7.65 2.51 2.06
N THR A 26 -8.31 2.02 1.00
CA THR A 26 -7.62 1.52 -0.19
C THR A 26 -6.91 2.62 -0.97
N GLU A 27 -7.49 3.82 -1.02
CA GLU A 27 -6.86 4.99 -1.63
C GLU A 27 -5.66 5.50 -0.80
N ALA A 28 -5.77 5.45 0.53
CA ALA A 28 -4.66 5.75 1.42
C ALA A 28 -3.49 4.77 1.20
N PHE A 29 -3.77 3.46 1.11
CA PHE A 29 -2.77 2.45 0.76
C PHE A 29 -2.08 2.78 -0.58
N LYS A 30 -2.86 3.02 -1.66
CA LYS A 30 -2.30 3.38 -2.98
C LYS A 30 -1.38 4.60 -2.90
N ARG A 31 -1.76 5.62 -2.12
CA ARG A 31 -0.99 6.86 -1.97
C ARG A 31 0.30 6.65 -1.17
N ILE A 32 0.26 5.87 -0.09
CA ILE A 32 1.45 5.50 0.68
C ILE A 32 2.44 4.72 -0.20
N THR A 33 1.98 3.72 -0.95
CA THR A 33 2.84 2.93 -1.83
C THR A 33 3.50 3.78 -2.93
N ARG A 34 2.76 4.72 -3.55
CA ARG A 34 3.35 5.68 -4.51
C ARG A 34 4.42 6.56 -3.88
N TYR A 35 4.20 7.04 -2.66
CA TYR A 35 5.18 7.83 -1.94
C TYR A 35 6.45 7.03 -1.65
N LEU A 36 6.31 5.80 -1.16
CA LEU A 36 7.46 4.91 -0.90
C LEU A 36 8.24 4.64 -2.17
N ALA A 37 7.56 4.38 -3.31
CA ALA A 37 8.20 4.19 -4.60
C ALA A 37 9.08 5.39 -5.00
N ALA A 38 8.50 6.59 -4.99
CA ALA A 38 9.18 7.82 -5.40
C ALA A 38 10.34 8.19 -4.46
N ALA A 39 10.13 8.03 -3.14
CA ALA A 39 11.17 8.30 -2.15
C ALA A 39 12.35 7.33 -2.26
N SER A 40 12.11 6.09 -2.69
CA SER A 40 13.14 5.06 -2.87
C SER A 40 13.91 5.22 -4.18
N GLU A 41 13.25 5.69 -5.24
CA GLU A 41 13.87 5.99 -6.54
C GLU A 41 14.92 7.11 -6.43
N SER A 42 14.67 8.13 -5.61
CA SER A 42 15.65 9.19 -5.32
C SER A 42 16.95 8.70 -4.67
N ARG A 43 16.98 7.45 -4.17
CA ARG A 43 18.16 6.79 -3.60
C ARG A 43 18.77 5.71 -4.51
N GLY A 44 18.28 5.56 -5.74
CA GLY A 44 18.80 4.58 -6.71
C GLY A 44 18.37 3.13 -6.47
N THR A 45 17.38 2.90 -5.60
CA THR A 45 16.88 1.54 -5.31
C THR A 45 15.79 1.12 -6.31
N ALA A 46 15.75 -0.16 -6.69
CA ALA A 46 14.83 -0.72 -7.70
C ALA A 46 13.35 -0.79 -7.26
N LEU A 47 13.01 -0.22 -6.10
CA LEU A 47 11.68 -0.23 -5.49
C LEU A 47 10.58 0.38 -6.36
N SER A 48 10.94 1.31 -7.25
CA SER A 48 10.02 1.88 -8.26
C SER A 48 9.29 0.79 -9.06
N SER A 49 10.01 -0.25 -9.50
CA SER A 49 9.43 -1.33 -10.31
C SER A 49 8.51 -2.27 -9.50
N ILE A 50 8.88 -2.59 -8.26
CA ILE A 50 8.12 -3.48 -7.37
C ILE A 50 6.86 -2.76 -6.89
N ALA A 51 6.98 -1.52 -6.42
CA ALA A 51 5.86 -0.71 -5.97
C ALA A 51 4.85 -0.49 -7.10
N LYS A 52 5.31 -0.33 -8.35
CA LYS A 52 4.44 -0.29 -9.53
C LYS A 52 3.64 -1.58 -9.68
N ARG A 53 4.28 -2.75 -9.59
CA ARG A 53 3.57 -4.06 -9.63
C ARG A 53 2.57 -4.23 -8.50
N VAL A 54 2.90 -3.76 -7.28
CA VAL A 54 1.98 -3.79 -6.12
C VAL A 54 0.76 -2.88 -6.35
N LEU A 55 0.95 -1.73 -7.02
CA LEU A 55 -0.14 -0.84 -7.39
C LEU A 55 -1.01 -1.47 -8.50
N GLU A 56 -0.38 -2.06 -9.50
CA GLU A 56 -1.05 -2.73 -10.63
C GLU A 56 -1.82 -3.99 -10.20
N SER A 57 -1.41 -4.68 -9.13
CA SER A 57 -2.18 -5.78 -8.58
C SER A 57 -3.45 -5.33 -7.85
N THR A 58 -3.56 -4.05 -7.50
CA THR A 58 -4.69 -3.57 -6.71
C THR A 58 -6.02 -3.65 -7.46
N PRO A 59 -6.16 -3.18 -8.71
CA PRO A 59 -7.37 -3.40 -9.51
C PRO A 59 -7.77 -4.87 -9.64
N LEU A 60 -6.79 -5.77 -9.78
CA LEU A 60 -7.04 -7.21 -9.84
C LEU A 60 -7.62 -7.74 -8.51
N LEU A 61 -6.98 -7.38 -7.39
CA LEU A 61 -7.49 -7.78 -6.07
C LEU A 61 -8.86 -7.16 -5.76
N GLU A 62 -9.11 -5.93 -6.21
CA GLU A 62 -10.41 -5.27 -6.10
C GLU A 62 -11.47 -5.99 -6.94
N SER A 63 -11.16 -6.45 -8.16
CA SER A 63 -12.14 -7.15 -9.00
C SER A 63 -12.57 -8.51 -8.44
N PHE A 64 -11.70 -9.19 -7.70
CA PHE A 64 -12.04 -10.47 -7.04
C PHE A 64 -12.57 -10.32 -5.63
N GLY A 65 -12.10 -9.31 -4.89
CA GLY A 65 -12.29 -9.18 -3.45
C GLY A 65 -13.26 -8.09 -3.02
N ASN A 66 -13.67 -7.20 -3.92
CA ASN A 66 -14.67 -6.20 -3.60
C ASN A 66 -16.07 -6.66 -3.98
N ALA A 67 -17.06 -6.21 -3.23
CA ALA A 67 -18.46 -6.43 -3.50
C ALA A 67 -19.26 -5.15 -3.24
N THR A 68 -20.37 -5.02 -3.96
CA THR A 68 -21.39 -4.02 -3.65
C THR A 68 -22.09 -4.38 -2.35
N THR A 69 -22.23 -3.41 -1.47
CA THR A 69 -22.92 -3.51 -0.18
C THR A 69 -23.93 -2.37 -0.06
N LEU A 70 -24.84 -2.43 0.92
CA LEU A 70 -25.83 -1.37 1.16
C LEU A 70 -25.25 0.04 1.39
N ARG A 71 -23.95 0.16 1.74
CA ARG A 71 -23.30 1.43 2.09
C ARG A 71 -22.14 1.83 1.18
N ASN A 72 -21.67 0.93 0.32
CA ASN A 72 -20.49 1.13 -0.52
C ASN A 72 -20.48 0.11 -1.66
N ASP A 73 -20.45 0.61 -2.89
CA ASP A 73 -20.49 -0.20 -4.11
C ASP A 73 -19.17 -0.91 -4.40
N ASN A 74 -18.08 -0.46 -3.77
CA ASN A 74 -16.73 -1.00 -3.90
C ASN A 74 -16.16 -1.38 -2.52
N SER A 75 -16.89 -2.20 -1.76
CA SER A 75 -16.50 -2.61 -0.41
C SER A 75 -15.57 -3.81 -0.44
N SER A 76 -14.32 -3.64 0.01
CA SER A 76 -13.39 -4.77 0.17
C SER A 76 -13.90 -5.78 1.21
N ARG A 77 -13.96 -7.05 0.81
CA ARG A 77 -14.41 -8.19 1.63
C ARG A 77 -13.27 -9.12 2.04
N PHE A 78 -12.03 -8.65 1.92
CA PHE A 78 -10.81 -9.36 2.27
C PHE A 78 -9.89 -8.47 3.12
N GLY A 79 -9.07 -9.11 3.94
CA GLY A 79 -7.93 -8.45 4.59
C GLY A 79 -6.74 -8.37 3.65
N LYS A 80 -6.07 -7.22 3.59
CA LYS A 80 -4.87 -7.02 2.78
C LYS A 80 -3.69 -6.67 3.67
N TYR A 81 -2.69 -7.55 3.73
CA TYR A 81 -1.40 -7.32 4.34
C TYR A 81 -0.33 -7.31 3.23
N VAL A 82 0.52 -6.29 3.20
CA VAL A 82 1.55 -6.11 2.18
C VAL A 82 2.85 -5.75 2.86
N GLU A 83 3.88 -6.54 2.57
CA GLU A 83 5.25 -6.28 3.01
C GLU A 83 6.04 -5.69 1.84
N ILE A 84 6.83 -4.65 2.14
CA ILE A 84 7.71 -4.00 1.18
C ILE A 84 9.12 -4.11 1.74
N PHE A 85 9.96 -4.85 1.04
CA PHE A 85 11.36 -5.03 1.40
C PHE A 85 12.21 -3.97 0.70
N PHE A 86 13.01 -3.26 1.48
CA PHE A 86 14.02 -2.35 0.98
C PHE A 86 15.32 -3.15 0.80
N ALA A 87 15.96 -3.03 -0.36
CA ALA A 87 17.31 -3.57 -0.53
C ALA A 87 18.27 -2.71 0.29
N GLU A 88 19.24 -3.34 0.96
CA GLU A 88 20.40 -2.64 1.55
C GLU A 88 21.19 -1.87 0.49
#